data_AF-A0A7S2P2H0-F1
#
_entry.id   AF-A0A7S2P2H0-F1
#
_cell.length_a   1.000
_cell.length_b   1.000
_cell.length_c   1.000
_cell.angle_alpha   90.00
_cell.angle_beta   90.00
_cell.angle_gamma   90.00
#
_symmetry.space_group_name_H-M   'P 1'
#
loop_
_entity.id
_entity.type
_entity.pdbx_description
1 polymer ?
#
loop_
_entity_poly.entity_id
_entity_poly.type
_entity_poly.pdbx_seq_one_letter_code
_entity_poly.pdbx_strand_id
1 'polypeptide(L)'
;GKQYLNEPLGHVRLTRGFIADLQQHCVAANKVPALRLSQWTKKPDKDQWSLDAFVHINVARQYRGIVLEITPKCGFLCSSPLVQPEHRIKFRRHRYGLFQELMSNGLLRKGWMSGNCDASFIPSSFSPLEFFSGEISNVESSMLSLFERP
;
A
#
# COMPACT_ATOMS: atom_id res chain seq x y z
N GLY A 1 -15.60 -0.03 -19.74
CA GLY A 1 -14.35 0.27 -19.02
C GLY A 1 -13.73 -0.94 -18.34
N LYS A 2 -13.53 -2.07 -19.05
CA LYS A 2 -12.85 -3.27 -18.49
C LYS A 2 -11.45 -3.50 -19.09
N GLN A 3 -10.96 -2.61 -19.94
CA GLN A 3 -9.72 -2.80 -20.70
C GLN A 3 -8.47 -2.96 -19.83
N TYR A 4 -8.49 -2.44 -18.60
CA TYR A 4 -7.35 -2.43 -17.67
C TYR A 4 -7.55 -3.35 -16.46
N LEU A 5 -8.63 -4.14 -16.44
CA LEU A 5 -8.92 -5.07 -15.36
C LEU A 5 -8.98 -6.48 -15.94
N ASN A 6 -8.07 -7.35 -15.50
CA ASN A 6 -8.18 -8.77 -15.78
C ASN A 6 -9.21 -9.37 -14.82
N GLU A 7 -10.28 -9.92 -15.36
CA GLU A 7 -11.17 -10.77 -14.57
C GLU A 7 -10.42 -12.04 -14.17
N PRO A 8 -10.52 -12.47 -12.90
CA PRO A 8 -9.86 -13.69 -12.48
C PRO A 8 -10.46 -14.87 -13.24
N LEU A 9 -9.59 -15.78 -13.71
CA LEU A 9 -10.00 -17.00 -14.43
C LEU A 9 -10.80 -17.96 -13.54
N GLY A 10 -10.72 -17.80 -12.23
CA GLY A 10 -11.44 -18.59 -11.25
C GLY A 10 -11.04 -18.23 -9.83
N HIS A 11 -11.75 -18.85 -8.90
CA HIS A 11 -11.55 -18.70 -7.47
C HIS A 11 -11.19 -20.06 -6.89
N VAL A 12 -10.01 -20.17 -6.30
CA VAL A 12 -9.59 -21.36 -5.55
C VAL A 12 -9.76 -21.08 -4.07
N ARG A 13 -10.55 -21.91 -3.38
CA ARG A 13 -10.71 -21.86 -1.93
C ARG A 13 -9.54 -22.59 -1.26
N LEU A 14 -8.79 -21.90 -0.42
CA LEU A 14 -7.72 -22.50 0.38
C LEU A 14 -8.21 -22.87 1.78
N THR A 15 -7.78 -24.03 2.28
CA THR A 15 -8.09 -24.45 3.65
C THR A 15 -7.24 -23.68 4.65
N ARG A 16 -7.74 -23.52 5.89
CA ARG A 16 -6.99 -22.87 6.97
C ARG A 16 -5.65 -23.57 7.25
N GLY A 17 -5.61 -24.90 7.18
CA GLY A 17 -4.37 -25.67 7.34
C GLY A 17 -3.33 -25.33 6.28
N PHE A 18 -3.74 -25.32 5.00
CA PHE A 18 -2.85 -24.94 3.90
C PHE A 18 -2.28 -23.52 4.06
N ILE A 19 -3.11 -22.55 4.46
CA ILE A 19 -2.67 -21.17 4.69
C ILE A 19 -1.64 -21.11 5.82
N ALA A 20 -1.87 -21.82 6.92
CA ALA A 20 -0.95 -21.87 8.06
C ALA A 20 0.40 -22.50 7.66
N ASP A 21 0.38 -23.61 6.91
CA ASP A 21 1.59 -24.27 6.42
C ASP A 21 2.37 -23.37 5.46
N LEU A 22 1.67 -22.69 4.53
CA LEU A 22 2.28 -21.74 3.59
C LEU A 22 2.93 -20.57 4.34
N GLN A 23 2.25 -20.01 5.33
CA GLN A 23 2.77 -18.93 6.16
C GLN A 23 4.05 -19.36 6.90
N GLN A 24 4.04 -20.54 7.52
CA GLN A 24 5.21 -21.09 8.19
C GLN A 24 6.36 -21.31 7.20
N HIS A 25 6.07 -21.83 6.00
CA HIS A 25 7.07 -22.03 4.96
C HIS A 25 7.68 -20.70 4.48
N CYS A 26 6.87 -19.66 4.23
CA CYS A 26 7.35 -18.34 3.83
C CYS A 26 8.26 -17.70 4.89
N VAL A 27 7.91 -17.85 6.17
CA VAL A 27 8.74 -17.35 7.28
C VAL A 27 10.05 -18.14 7.37
N ALA A 28 10.00 -19.48 7.37
CA ALA A 28 11.19 -20.33 7.44
C ALA A 28 12.14 -20.14 6.25
N ALA A 29 11.60 -19.87 5.06
CA ALA A 29 12.36 -19.63 3.84
C ALA A 29 12.85 -18.17 3.69
N ASN A 30 12.72 -17.33 4.71
CA ASN A 30 13.10 -15.91 4.70
C ASN A 30 12.46 -15.11 3.54
N LYS A 31 11.23 -15.45 3.15
CA LYS A 31 10.47 -14.73 2.12
C LYS A 31 9.70 -13.53 2.68
N VAL A 32 9.61 -13.43 4.01
CA VAL A 32 8.95 -12.33 4.71
C VAL A 32 10.02 -11.34 5.22
N PRO A 33 9.91 -10.03 4.94
CA PRO A 33 10.82 -9.05 5.49
C PRO A 33 10.83 -9.06 7.03
N ALA A 34 12.02 -8.92 7.65
CA ALA A 34 12.18 -8.98 9.11
C ALA A 34 11.22 -8.07 9.88
N LEU A 35 11.03 -6.84 9.40
CA LEU A 35 10.13 -5.84 10.00
C LEU A 35 8.65 -6.26 9.96
N ARG A 36 8.28 -7.18 9.07
CA ARG A 36 6.92 -7.71 8.93
C ARG A 36 6.71 -9.01 9.70
N LEU A 37 7.76 -9.64 10.22
CA LEU A 37 7.65 -10.96 10.87
C LEU A 37 6.64 -10.95 12.01
N SER A 38 6.61 -9.92 12.85
CA SER A 38 5.64 -9.81 13.96
C SER A 38 4.18 -9.80 13.49
N GLN A 39 3.90 -9.33 12.27
CA GLN A 39 2.55 -9.37 11.68
C GLN A 39 2.24 -10.76 11.11
N TRP A 40 3.27 -11.43 10.59
CA TRP A 40 3.21 -12.77 9.99
C TRP A 40 3.39 -13.91 10.98
N THR A 41 3.69 -13.66 12.26
CA THR A 41 3.82 -14.70 13.29
C THR A 41 2.75 -14.60 14.37
N LYS A 42 1.96 -13.52 14.37
CA LYS A 42 0.74 -13.46 15.17
C LYS A 42 -0.17 -14.61 14.75
N LYS A 43 -0.61 -15.39 15.73
CA LYS A 43 -1.65 -16.40 15.50
C LYS A 43 -2.82 -15.69 14.83
N PRO A 44 -3.32 -16.21 13.70
CA PRO A 44 -4.59 -15.82 13.14
C PRO A 44 -5.59 -15.63 14.27
N ASP A 45 -6.06 -14.40 14.50
CA ASP A 45 -7.29 -14.25 15.27
C ASP A 45 -8.34 -15.10 14.54
N LYS A 46 -9.16 -15.87 15.28
CA LYS A 46 -10.06 -16.89 14.68
C LYS A 46 -10.99 -16.33 13.58
N ASP A 47 -11.11 -15.00 13.52
CA ASP A 47 -11.96 -14.22 12.62
C ASP A 47 -11.19 -13.41 11.55
N GLN A 48 -9.85 -13.36 11.56
CA GLN A 48 -9.08 -12.50 10.62
C GLN A 48 -8.86 -13.10 9.24
N TRP A 49 -8.84 -14.44 9.14
CA TRP A 49 -8.82 -15.12 7.86
C TRP A 49 -10.23 -15.61 7.63
N SER A 50 -10.98 -14.88 6.80
CA SER A 50 -12.19 -15.43 6.20
C SER A 50 -11.87 -16.83 5.69
N LEU A 51 -12.79 -17.78 5.89
CA LEU A 51 -12.64 -19.20 5.55
C LEU A 51 -12.30 -19.47 4.06
N ASP A 52 -12.14 -18.42 3.28
CA ASP A 52 -12.01 -18.39 1.83
C ASP A 52 -10.91 -17.39 1.46
N ALA A 53 -9.64 -17.77 1.63
CA ALA A 53 -8.58 -17.08 0.92
C ALA A 53 -8.68 -17.48 -0.56
N PHE A 54 -8.94 -16.50 -1.42
CA PHE A 54 -9.02 -16.69 -2.86
C PHE A 54 -7.68 -16.33 -3.50
N VAL A 55 -7.11 -17.28 -4.24
CA VAL A 55 -5.99 -17.00 -5.13
C VAL A 55 -6.55 -16.66 -6.51
N HIS A 56 -6.24 -15.45 -6.99
CA HIS A 56 -6.55 -15.04 -8.35
C HIS A 56 -5.47 -15.58 -9.29
N ILE A 57 -5.84 -16.53 -10.16
CA ILE A 57 -4.93 -17.05 -11.17
C ILE A 57 -4.90 -16.07 -12.34
N ASN A 58 -3.88 -15.22 -12.39
CA ASN A 58 -3.54 -14.45 -13.58
C ASN A 58 -2.51 -15.24 -14.37
N VAL A 59 -2.89 -15.77 -15.54
CA VAL A 59 -1.93 -16.38 -16.46
C VAL A 59 -1.11 -15.25 -17.06
N ALA A 60 0.07 -15.02 -16.50
CA ALA A 60 1.02 -14.08 -17.08
C ALA A 60 1.42 -14.60 -18.47
N ARG A 61 1.07 -13.84 -19.52
CA ARG A 61 1.74 -14.00 -20.81
C ARG A 61 3.23 -13.75 -20.57
N GLN A 62 4.11 -14.55 -21.18
CA GLN A 62 5.55 -14.28 -21.15
C GLN A 62 5.81 -12.89 -21.71
N TYR A 63 5.96 -11.91 -20.82
CA TYR A 63 6.32 -10.55 -21.16
C TYR A 63 7.83 -10.42 -21.02
N ARG A 64 8.51 -10.10 -22.12
CA ARG A 64 9.90 -9.62 -22.08
C ARG A 64 9.86 -8.11 -21.89
N GLY A 65 9.76 -7.64 -20.66
CA GLY A 65 9.67 -6.21 -20.35
C GLY A 65 9.90 -5.89 -18.88
N ILE A 66 10.07 -4.61 -18.59
CA ILE A 66 10.11 -4.08 -17.22
C ILE A 66 8.66 -3.82 -16.79
N VAL A 67 8.28 -4.36 -15.64
CA VAL A 67 6.98 -4.10 -15.02
C VAL A 67 7.19 -3.15 -13.85
N LEU A 68 6.46 -2.04 -13.86
CA LEU A 68 6.42 -1.08 -12.76
C LEU A 68 5.09 -1.22 -12.04
N GLU A 69 5.14 -1.49 -10.74
CA GLU A 69 3.96 -1.44 -9.87
C GLU A 69 3.94 -0.09 -9.16
N ILE A 70 2.84 0.67 -9.32
CA ILE A 70 2.68 1.99 -8.70
C ILE A 70 1.45 1.95 -7.80
N THR A 71 1.59 2.43 -6.57
CA THR A 71 0.46 2.65 -5.65
C THR A 71 0.22 4.16 -5.50
N PRO A 72 -0.63 4.78 -6.36
CA PRO A 72 -0.66 6.24 -6.53
C PRO A 72 -1.41 7.01 -5.43
N LYS A 73 -1.98 6.30 -4.44
CA LYS A 73 -2.75 6.87 -3.32
C LYS A 73 -3.97 7.69 -3.81
N CYS A 74 -4.41 8.68 -3.02
CA CYS A 74 -5.64 9.44 -3.24
C CYS A 74 -5.35 10.75 -3.99
N GLY A 75 -5.76 10.82 -5.26
CA GLY A 75 -5.52 11.96 -6.17
C GLY A 75 -6.47 13.14 -6.07
N PHE A 76 -7.20 13.29 -4.96
CA PHE A 76 -8.15 14.39 -4.78
C PHE A 76 -8.13 14.92 -3.34
N LEU A 77 -8.60 16.16 -3.18
CA LEU A 77 -8.82 16.80 -1.89
C LEU A 77 -10.24 16.54 -1.38
N CYS A 78 -10.39 16.40 -0.07
CA CYS A 78 -11.72 16.27 0.52
C CYS A 78 -12.49 17.58 0.29
N SER A 79 -13.78 17.46 -0.02
CA SER A 79 -14.70 18.60 -0.14
C SER A 79 -15.98 18.41 0.68
N SER A 80 -16.01 17.37 1.53
CA SER A 80 -17.20 17.05 2.31
C SER A 80 -17.53 18.18 3.30
N PRO A 81 -18.78 18.66 3.35
CA PRO A 81 -19.21 19.67 4.32
C PRO A 81 -19.22 19.14 5.75
N LEU A 82 -19.10 17.82 5.94
CA LEU A 82 -19.05 17.17 7.25
C LEU A 82 -17.68 17.28 7.93
N VAL A 83 -16.67 17.83 7.24
CA VAL A 83 -15.37 18.08 7.86
C VAL A 83 -15.50 19.25 8.84
N GLN A 84 -15.29 18.92 10.12
CA GLN A 84 -15.33 19.89 11.21
C GLN A 84 -14.32 21.04 10.99
N PRO A 85 -14.63 22.27 11.46
CA PRO A 85 -13.77 23.45 11.26
C PRO A 85 -12.29 23.23 11.59
N GLU A 86 -12.00 22.50 12.67
CA GLU A 86 -10.65 22.22 13.18
C GLU A 86 -9.85 21.30 12.24
N HIS A 87 -10.54 20.57 11.36
CA HIS A 87 -9.95 19.59 10.44
C HIS A 87 -9.89 20.08 8.98
N ARG A 88 -10.23 21.36 8.71
CA ARG A 88 -10.32 21.90 7.35
C ARG A 88 -8.99 22.01 6.61
N ILE A 89 -7.86 21.72 7.27
CA ILE A 89 -6.59 21.47 6.57
C ILE A 89 -6.73 20.38 5.50
N LYS A 90 -7.67 19.43 5.66
CA LYS A 90 -8.03 18.38 4.70
C LYS A 90 -8.54 18.92 3.35
N PHE A 91 -8.96 20.18 3.29
CA PHE A 91 -9.40 20.84 2.06
C PHE A 91 -8.25 21.45 1.27
N ARG A 92 -7.07 21.60 1.88
CA ARG A 92 -5.90 22.24 1.27
C ARG A 92 -4.73 21.28 1.06
N ARG A 93 -4.68 20.18 1.81
CA ARG A 93 -3.57 19.22 1.79
C ARG A 93 -4.06 17.82 1.49
N HIS A 94 -3.39 17.15 0.56
CA HIS A 94 -3.69 15.76 0.24
C HIS A 94 -3.30 14.85 1.40
N ARG A 95 -4.12 13.79 1.58
CA ARG A 95 -3.97 12.86 2.70
C ARG A 95 -2.56 12.25 2.77
N TYR A 96 -1.96 11.93 1.62
CA TYR A 96 -0.62 11.35 1.60
C TYR A 96 0.44 12.27 2.22
N GLY A 97 0.47 13.55 1.83
CA GLY A 97 1.45 14.52 2.33
C GLY A 97 1.30 14.78 3.83
N LEU A 98 0.06 14.87 4.33
CA LEU A 98 -0.19 14.94 5.77
C LEU A 98 0.36 13.73 6.53
N PHE A 99 0.18 12.51 5.99
CA PHE A 99 0.73 11.31 6.58
C PHE A 99 2.27 11.30 6.58
N GLN A 100 2.90 11.75 5.49
CA GLN A 100 4.37 11.87 5.41
C GLN A 100 4.91 12.79 6.51
N GLU A 101 4.29 13.96 6.72
CA GLU A 101 4.71 14.92 7.75
C GLU A 101 4.48 14.39 9.17
N LEU A 102 3.33 13.77 9.43
CA LEU A 102 3.07 13.19 10.74
C LEU A 102 4.07 12.06 11.07
N MET A 103 4.48 11.29 10.06
CA MET A 103 5.52 10.26 10.23
C MET A 103 6.91 10.87 10.45
N SER A 104 7.30 11.90 9.70
CA SER A 104 8.61 12.56 9.87
C SER A 104 8.73 13.25 11.22
N ASN A 105 7.61 13.75 11.77
CA ASN A 105 7.56 14.37 13.09
C ASN A 105 7.39 13.35 14.23
N GLY A 106 7.39 12.05 13.94
CA GLY A 106 7.24 10.98 14.95
C GLY A 106 5.85 10.88 15.59
N LEU A 107 4.86 11.63 15.07
CA LEU A 107 3.47 11.65 15.56
C LEU A 107 2.67 10.45 15.06
N LEU A 108 3.07 9.86 13.94
CA LEU A 108 2.45 8.67 13.37
C LEU A 108 3.50 7.61 13.05
N ARG A 109 3.16 6.34 13.31
CA ARG A 109 4.02 5.20 12.96
C ARG A 109 3.51 4.53 11.69
N LYS A 110 4.42 4.16 10.79
CA LYS A 110 4.07 3.31 9.64
C LYS A 110 3.68 1.94 10.20
N GLY A 111 2.53 1.40 9.80
CA GLY A 111 1.90 0.25 10.48
C GLY A 111 2.71 -1.04 10.57
N TRP A 112 3.84 -1.14 9.86
CA TRP A 112 4.79 -2.25 9.91
C TRP A 112 6.08 -1.98 10.70
N MET A 113 6.28 -0.76 11.18
CA MET A 113 7.41 -0.46 12.06
C MET A 113 7.06 -0.95 13.47
N SER A 114 7.65 -2.07 13.88
CA SER A 114 7.63 -2.53 15.27
C SER A 114 8.83 -1.94 16.01
N GLY A 115 8.59 -1.07 17.01
CA GLY A 115 9.66 -0.45 17.80
C GLY A 115 9.45 1.04 18.06
N ASN A 116 10.41 1.68 18.75
CA ASN A 116 10.47 3.13 18.85
C ASN A 116 10.61 3.75 17.46
N CYS A 117 9.96 4.89 17.25
CA CYS A 117 9.94 5.61 15.98
C CYS A 117 11.39 5.94 15.65
N ASP A 118 11.98 5.22 14.70
CA ASP A 118 13.32 5.53 14.24
C ASP A 118 13.28 6.95 13.67
N ALA A 119 14.15 7.82 14.18
CA ALA A 119 14.30 9.22 13.76
C ALA A 119 14.78 9.37 12.30
N SER A 120 14.79 8.28 11.52
CA SER A 120 15.29 8.18 10.16
C SER A 120 14.19 8.14 9.10
N PHE A 121 12.91 8.39 9.44
CA PHE A 121 11.87 8.49 8.42
C PHE A 121 12.10 9.71 7.54
N ILE A 122 12.39 9.47 6.26
CA ILE A 122 12.54 10.54 5.27
C ILE A 122 11.25 10.62 4.46
N PRO A 123 10.53 11.75 4.51
CA PRO A 123 9.28 11.91 3.77
C PRO A 123 9.53 11.91 2.26
N SER A 124 8.56 11.34 1.52
CA SER A 124 8.52 11.41 0.06
C SER A 124 7.86 12.71 -0.40
N SER A 125 8.45 13.36 -1.40
CA SER A 125 7.89 14.52 -2.10
C SER A 125 6.75 14.18 -3.06
N PHE A 126 6.45 12.89 -3.27
CA PHE A 126 5.40 12.44 -4.20
C PHE A 126 4.05 13.08 -3.89
N SER A 127 3.43 13.66 -4.92
CA SER A 127 2.11 14.26 -4.86
C SER A 127 1.11 13.47 -5.70
N PRO A 128 0.16 12.74 -5.07
CA PRO A 128 -0.96 12.15 -5.79
C PRO A 128 -1.76 13.18 -6.60
N LEU A 129 -1.85 14.43 -6.15
CA LEU A 129 -2.60 15.46 -6.88
C LEU A 129 -1.94 15.77 -8.23
N GLU A 130 -0.62 15.86 -8.25
CA GLU A 130 0.16 16.07 -9.47
C GLU A 130 0.12 14.83 -10.37
N PHE A 131 0.27 13.62 -9.79
CA PHE A 131 0.18 12.37 -10.54
C PHE A 131 -1.17 12.19 -11.26
N PHE A 132 -2.25 12.71 -10.67
CA PHE A 132 -3.61 12.66 -11.24
C PHE A 132 -4.06 13.99 -11.87
N SER A 133 -3.18 14.98 -12.08
CA SER A 133 -3.60 16.31 -12.55
C SER A 133 -3.94 16.36 -14.04
N GLY A 134 -3.49 15.37 -14.82
CA GLY A 134 -3.60 15.37 -16.29
C GLY A 134 -2.56 16.25 -16.99
N GLU A 135 -1.74 16.98 -16.23
CA GLU A 135 -0.65 17.82 -16.76
C GLU A 135 0.64 17.00 -16.82
N ILE A 136 1.22 16.85 -18.01
CA ILE A 136 2.37 15.96 -18.25
C ILE A 136 3.54 16.31 -17.34
N SER A 137 3.88 17.59 -17.20
CA SER A 137 4.98 18.06 -16.35
C SER A 137 4.80 17.68 -14.88
N ASN A 138 3.57 17.75 -14.36
CA ASN A 138 3.24 17.36 -12.99
C ASN A 138 3.35 15.84 -12.81
N VAL A 139 2.88 15.07 -13.79
CA VAL A 139 2.99 13.60 -13.76
C VAL A 139 4.46 13.17 -13.77
N GLU A 140 5.29 13.78 -14.62
CA GLU A 140 6.73 13.53 -14.68
C GLU A 140 7.42 13.87 -13.36
N SER A 141 7.16 15.05 -12.79
CA SER A 141 7.68 15.45 -11.48
C SER A 141 7.32 14.46 -10.37
N SER A 142 6.06 14.02 -10.35
CA SER A 142 5.58 13.03 -9.39
C SER A 142 6.21 11.65 -9.59
N MET A 143 6.45 11.24 -10.84
CA MET A 143 7.16 9.99 -11.14
C MET A 143 8.61 10.03 -10.67
N LEU A 144 9.32 11.13 -10.90
CA LEU A 144 10.68 11.32 -10.38
C LEU A 144 10.71 11.23 -8.85
N SER A 145 9.74 11.86 -8.19
CA SER A 145 9.60 11.79 -6.72
C SER A 145 9.37 10.35 -6.20
N LEU A 146 8.68 9.50 -6.97
CA LEU A 146 8.52 8.07 -6.64
C LEU A 146 9.83 7.30 -6.79
N PHE A 147 10.63 7.59 -7.82
CA PHE A 147 11.93 6.93 -8.01
C PHE A 147 12.95 7.32 -6.95
N GLU A 148 12.92 8.58 -6.48
CA GLU A 148 13.77 9.04 -5.39
C GLU A 148 13.41 8.36 -4.05
N ARG A 149 12.11 8.12 -3.81
CA ARG A 149 11.58 7.62 -2.52
C ARG A 149 10.40 6.64 -2.72
N PRO A 150 10.67 5.37 -3.07
CA PRO A 150 9.63 4.34 -3.30
C PRO A 150 8.91 3.84 -2.04
#